data_AF-A0A915PCK1-F1
#
_entry.id   AF-A0A915PCK1-F1
#
_cell.length_a   1.000
_cell.length_b   1.000
_cell.length_c   1.000
_cell.angle_alpha   90.00
_cell.angle_beta   90.00
_cell.angle_gamma   90.00
#
_symmetry.space_group_name_H-M   'P 1'
#
loop_
_entity.id
_entity.type
_entity.pdbx_description
1 polymer ?
#
loop_
_entity_poly.entity_id
_entity_poly.type
_entity_poly.pdbx_seq_one_letter_code
_entity_poly.pdbx_strand_id
1 'polypeptide(L)' 'MTDEKKNQAKKLMKELDSIDEQIFDNELILKENNIGMNEPLVDDQDFPLSGIDIYAVTSARGNIRRFF' A
#
# COMPACT_ATOMS: atom_id res chain seq x y z
N MET A 1 10.90 14.48 31.74
CA MET A 1 11.82 13.82 30.80
C MET A 1 11.47 12.35 30.51
N THR A 2 11.22 11.48 31.51
CA THR A 2 10.89 10.05 31.27
C THR A 2 9.48 9.86 30.67
N ASP A 3 8.51 10.66 31.10
CA ASP A 3 7.11 10.53 30.64
C ASP A 3 6.87 11.12 29.25
N GLU A 4 7.63 12.13 28.85
CA GLU A 4 7.60 12.69 27.48
C GLU A 4 8.07 11.66 26.46
N LYS A 5 9.17 10.95 26.75
CA LYS A 5 9.66 9.87 25.90
C LYS A 5 8.67 8.72 25.80
N LYS A 6 8.01 8.35 26.91
CA LYS A 6 6.94 7.33 26.90
C LYS A 6 5.74 7.77 26.07
N ASN A 7 5.31 9.03 26.17
CA ASN A 7 4.21 9.55 25.36
C ASN A 7 4.56 9.63 23.88
N GLN A 8 5.80 10.01 23.55
CA GLN A 8 6.27 10.02 22.17
C GLN A 8 6.34 8.59 21.60
N ALA A 9 6.85 7.62 22.36
CA ALA A 9 6.85 6.22 21.94
C ALA A 9 5.44 5.69 21.68
N LYS A 10 4.46 6.02 22.55
CA LYS A 10 3.05 5.66 22.33
C LYS A 10 2.45 6.29 21.08
N LYS A 11 2.83 7.51 20.72
CA LYS A 11 2.38 8.16 19.48
C LYS A 11 2.96 7.46 18.26
N LEU A 12 4.26 7.19 18.27
CA LEU A 12 4.94 6.49 17.18
C LEU A 12 4.39 5.07 16.98
N MET A 13 4.06 4.35 18.05
CA MET A 13 3.41 3.04 17.94
C MET A 13 2.04 3.14 17.26
N LYS A 14 1.22 4.14 17.62
CA LYS A 14 -0.07 4.35 16.94
C LYS A 14 0.07 4.75 15.47
N GLU A 15 1.08 5.55 15.17
CA GLU A 15 1.38 5.93 13.78
C GLU A 15 1.84 4.71 12.99
N LEU A 16 2.68 3.84 13.57
CA LEU A 16 3.07 2.57 12.97
C LEU A 16 1.85 1.67 12.71
N ASP A 17 1.00 1.45 13.71
CA ASP A 17 -0.22 0.63 13.55
C ASP A 17 -1.11 1.16 12.41
N SER A 18 -1.23 2.48 12.29
CA SER A 18 -2.02 3.12 11.23
C SER A 18 -1.36 3.02 9.85
N ILE A 19 -0.03 3.02 9.77
CA ILE A 19 0.70 2.80 8.52
C ILE A 19 0.54 1.34 8.09
N ASP A 20 0.68 0.39 9.03
CA ASP A 20 0.54 -1.04 8.75
C ASP A 20 -0.87 -1.38 8.25
N GLU A 21 -1.92 -0.80 8.86
CA GLU A 21 -3.31 -0.93 8.39
C GLU A 21 -3.48 -0.39 6.96
N GLN A 22 -2.94 0.80 6.66
CA GLN A 22 -2.98 1.36 5.31
C GLN A 22 -2.24 0.50 4.30
N ILE A 23 -1.07 -0.04 4.64
CA ILE A 23 -0.33 -0.94 3.74
C ILE A 23 -1.17 -2.20 3.48
N PHE A 24 -1.71 -2.81 4.53
CA PHE A 24 -2.52 -4.02 4.42
C PHE A 24 -3.75 -3.84 3.52
N ASP A 25 -4.48 -2.73 3.67
CA ASP A 25 -5.66 -2.43 2.85
C ASP A 25 -5.29 -2.29 1.36
N ASN A 26 -4.17 -1.62 1.05
CA ASN A 26 -3.71 -1.49 -0.32
C ASN A 26 -3.17 -2.83 -0.86
N GLU A 27 -2.51 -3.65 -0.05
CA GLU A 27 -2.09 -5.01 -0.43
C GLU A 27 -3.28 -5.93 -0.72
N LEU A 28 -4.41 -5.75 -0.03
CA LEU A 28 -5.63 -6.50 -0.29
C LEU A 28 -6.16 -6.20 -1.70
N ILE A 29 -6.18 -4.92 -2.11
CA ILE A 29 -6.57 -4.52 -3.48
C ILE A 29 -5.68 -5.21 -4.52
N LEU A 30 -4.37 -5.22 -4.29
CA LEU A 30 -3.40 -5.90 -5.16
C LEU A 30 -3.69 -7.40 -5.26
N LYS A 31 -3.95 -8.04 -4.12
CA LYS A 31 -4.28 -9.47 -4.04
C LYS A 31 -5.59 -9.83 -4.74
N GLU A 32 -6.64 -9.01 -4.57
CA GLU A 32 -7.93 -9.20 -5.25
C GLU A 32 -7.79 -9.13 -6.79
N ASN A 33 -6.87 -8.29 -7.26
CA ASN A 33 -6.53 -8.16 -8.68
C ASN A 33 -5.44 -9.15 -9.14
N ASN A 34 -5.01 -10.08 -8.27
CA ASN A 34 -3.96 -11.07 -8.53
C ASN A 34 -2.67 -10.47 -9.12
N ILE A 35 -2.27 -9.29 -8.64
CA ILE A 35 -1.11 -8.58 -9.15
C ILE A 35 -0.28 -8.00 -8.01
N GLY A 36 1.04 -8.04 -8.10
CA GLY A 36 1.93 -7.46 -7.10
C GLY A 36 2.25 -5.99 -7.34
N MET A 37 3.38 -5.53 -6.82
CA MET A 37 3.82 -4.13 -6.88
C MET A 37 4.54 -3.74 -8.18
N ASN A 38 5.07 -4.70 -8.94
CA ASN A 38 6.09 -4.43 -9.97
C ASN A 38 5.72 -4.98 -11.36
N GLU A 39 4.71 -5.84 -11.42
CA GLU A 39 4.25 -6.50 -12.63
C GLU A 39 3.63 -5.46 -13.59
N PRO A 40 3.78 -5.64 -14.91
CA PRO A 40 3.18 -4.74 -15.89
C PRO A 40 1.65 -4.73 -15.77
N LEU A 41 1.04 -3.55 -16.00
CA LEU A 41 -0.42 -3.38 -16.05
C LEU A 41 -0.98 -3.46 -17.47
N VAL A 42 -0.10 -3.72 -18.43
CA VAL A 42 -0.40 -3.88 -19.85
C VAL A 42 0.07 -5.25 -20.33
N ASP A 43 -0.55 -5.73 -21.40
CA ASP A 43 -0.14 -6.95 -22.09
C ASP A 43 1.03 -6.71 -23.07
N ASP A 44 1.44 -7.78 -23.76
CA ASP A 44 2.54 -7.75 -24.74
C ASP A 44 2.24 -6.89 -25.98
N GLN A 45 1.00 -6.42 -26.12
CA GLN A 45 0.55 -5.56 -27.21
C GLN A 45 0.31 -4.11 -26.74
N ASP A 46 0.77 -3.75 -25.54
CA ASP A 46 0.60 -2.46 -24.87
C ASP A 46 -0.86 -2.08 -24.55
N PHE A 47 -1.77 -3.07 -24.46
CA PHE A 47 -3.14 -2.83 -24.02
C PHE A 47 -3.34 -3.07 -22.53
N PRO A 48 -4.26 -2.33 -21.87
CA PRO A 48 -4.72 -2.59 -20.51
C PRO A 48 -5.00 -4.07 -20.24
N LEU A 49 -4.40 -4.64 -19.18
CA LEU A 49 -4.70 -6.02 -18.78
C LEU A 49 -6.19 -6.20 -18.49
N SER A 50 -6.81 -7.16 -19.16
CA SER A 50 -8.21 -7.51 -18.94
C SER A 50 -8.38 -8.23 -17.60
N GLY A 51 -9.40 -7.85 -16.83
CA GLY A 51 -9.74 -8.54 -15.58
C GLY A 51 -9.05 -7.98 -14.33
N ILE A 52 -8.29 -6.90 -14.46
CA ILE A 52 -7.79 -6.11 -13.33
C ILE A 52 -8.36 -4.69 -13.36
N ASP A 53 -8.62 -4.13 -12.19
CA ASP A 53 -8.89 -2.70 -12.04
C ASP A 53 -7.55 -1.95 -11.99
N ILE A 54 -7.09 -1.51 -13.15
CA ILE A 54 -5.84 -0.77 -13.31
C ILE A 54 -5.80 0.50 -12.46
N TYR A 55 -6.94 1.18 -12.30
CA TYR A 55 -6.99 2.42 -11.54
C TYR A 55 -6.79 2.15 -10.04
N ALA A 56 -7.50 1.15 -9.51
CA ALA A 56 -7.35 0.71 -8.13
C ALA A 56 -5.92 0.22 -7.84
N VAL A 57 -5.37 -0.62 -8.74
CA VAL A 57 -4.01 -1.16 -8.61
C VAL A 57 -2.96 -0.04 -8.66
N THR A 58 -3.08 0.89 -9.60
CA THR A 58 -2.14 2.04 -9.72
C THR A 58 -2.17 2.89 -8.46
N SER A 59 -3.36 3.17 -7.94
CA SER A 59 -3.55 3.94 -6.71
C SER A 59 -2.95 3.22 -5.51
N ALA A 60 -3.23 1.91 -5.37
CA ALA A 60 -2.70 1.09 -4.29
C ALA A 60 -1.16 1.05 -4.29
N ARG A 61 -0.54 0.84 -5.47
CA ARG A 61 0.92 0.91 -5.63
C ARG A 61 1.48 2.28 -5.25
N GLY A 62 0.81 3.35 -5.64
CA GLY A 62 1.19 4.73 -5.29
C GLY A 62 1.15 4.98 -3.78
N ASN A 63 0.09 4.51 -3.11
CA ASN A 63 -0.06 4.62 -1.66
C ASN A 63 1.03 3.85 -0.92
N ILE A 64 1.28 2.60 -1.31
CA ILE A 64 2.34 1.77 -0.70
C ILE A 64 3.71 2.42 -0.90
N ARG A 65 4.03 2.91 -2.11
CA ARG A 65 5.31 3.58 -2.41
C ARG A 65 5.52 4.85 -1.59
N ARG A 66 4.47 5.50 -1.07
CA ARG A 66 4.63 6.68 -0.21
C ARG A 66 5.29 6.35 1.14
N PHE A 67 5.24 5.10 1.56
CA PHE A 67 5.79 4.64 2.85
C PHE A 67 7.23 4.11 2.77
N PHE A 68 7.79 3.93 1.55
CA PHE A 68 9.14 3.41 1.31
C PHE A 68 9.99 4.39 0.50
#